data_AF-A0A7C0W596-F1
#
_entry.id   AF-A0A7C0W596-F1
#
_cell.length_a   1.000
_cell.length_b   1.000
_cell.length_c   1.000
_cell.angle_alpha   90.00
_cell.angle_beta   90.00
_cell.angle_gamma   90.00
#
_symmetry.space_group_name_H-M   'P 1'
#
loop_
_entity.id
_entity.type
_entity.pdbx_description
1 polymer ?
#
loop_
_entity_poly.entity_id
_entity_poly.type
_entity_poly.pdbx_seq_one_letter_code
_entity_poly.pdbx_strand_id
1 'polypeptide(L)'
;GRTYMIPVMTDLGSGCMIDLRQYGIYDEPAVQDVVRSGADIVTFSGDKLLGGPQCGIILGKKKFIQKVQENPLLRAVRVDKLTLAALEATFMQYLDEERACKEIPTLNMLTQPLENIKRRARRISSALKKGISGLADVAVISDRSRAGGGSLPEADFPTFVVSIRPHKISLNALERKLRNTDPPVIARIKDDALLVDARTLRDREVRTLVNCIISALS
;
A
#
# COMPACT_ATOMS: atom_id res chain seq x y z
N GLY A 1 -8.44 -1.45 -32.15
CA GLY A 1 -9.87 -1.16 -31.90
C GLY A 1 -10.53 -0.47 -33.07
N ARG A 2 -10.37 0.86 -33.19
CA ARG A 2 -11.15 1.72 -34.12
C ARG A 2 -11.11 1.28 -35.59
N THR A 3 -9.93 1.02 -36.15
CA THR A 3 -9.77 0.61 -37.57
C THR A 3 -10.59 -0.63 -37.93
N TYR A 4 -10.76 -1.55 -36.99
CA TYR A 4 -11.46 -2.83 -37.21
C TYR A 4 -12.83 -2.89 -36.52
N MET A 5 -13.29 -1.78 -35.92
CA MET A 5 -14.55 -1.71 -35.16
C MET A 5 -14.67 -2.74 -34.02
N ILE A 6 -13.53 -3.17 -33.45
CA ILE A 6 -13.48 -4.12 -32.33
C ILE A 6 -13.42 -3.35 -31.00
N PRO A 7 -14.31 -3.64 -30.03
CA PRO A 7 -14.24 -3.05 -28.69
C PRO A 7 -12.91 -3.36 -28.01
N VAL A 8 -12.30 -2.35 -27.38
CA VAL A 8 -11.05 -2.51 -26.62
C VAL A 8 -11.36 -2.44 -25.14
N MET A 9 -11.05 -3.52 -24.43
CA MET A 9 -11.07 -3.57 -22.97
C MET A 9 -9.63 -3.51 -22.45
N THR A 10 -9.42 -2.75 -21.38
CA THR A 10 -8.16 -2.74 -20.63
C THR A 10 -8.42 -3.03 -19.17
N ASP A 11 -7.69 -3.99 -18.63
CA ASP A 11 -7.64 -4.21 -17.19
C ASP A 11 -6.45 -3.44 -16.63
N LEU A 12 -6.73 -2.30 -16.00
CA LEU A 12 -5.71 -1.52 -15.31
C LEU A 12 -5.29 -2.23 -14.01
N GLY A 13 -6.23 -2.91 -13.36
CA GLY A 13 -5.99 -3.61 -12.11
C GLY A 13 -5.80 -2.71 -10.89
N SER A 14 -4.90 -1.70 -10.94
CA SER A 14 -4.43 -0.92 -9.78
C SER A 14 -5.44 0.07 -9.21
N GLY A 15 -6.25 0.71 -10.06
CA GLY A 15 -7.21 1.73 -9.65
C GLY A 15 -6.60 3.06 -9.23
N CYS A 16 -5.45 3.44 -9.79
CA CYS A 16 -4.79 4.70 -9.49
C CYS A 16 -5.66 5.91 -9.92
N MET A 17 -6.16 6.70 -8.98
CA MET A 17 -7.06 7.83 -9.28
C MET A 17 -6.36 9.20 -9.36
N ILE A 18 -5.09 9.27 -8.97
CA ILE A 18 -4.30 10.51 -8.92
C ILE A 18 -2.98 10.32 -9.66
N ASP A 19 -2.37 11.41 -10.09
CA ASP A 19 -1.05 11.34 -10.72
C ASP A 19 0.04 11.14 -9.66
N LEU A 20 0.66 9.95 -9.64
CA LEU A 20 1.72 9.62 -8.70
C LEU A 20 3.13 10.03 -9.16
N ARG A 21 3.28 10.57 -10.37
CA ARG A 21 4.59 10.99 -10.90
C ARG A 21 5.24 12.07 -10.05
N GLN A 22 4.42 12.97 -9.51
CA GLN A 22 4.88 14.02 -8.58
C GLN A 22 5.46 13.45 -7.26
N TYR A 23 5.15 12.20 -6.93
CA TYR A 23 5.68 11.49 -5.75
C TYR A 23 6.80 10.49 -6.12
N GLY A 24 7.30 10.53 -7.36
CA GLY A 24 8.38 9.68 -7.84
C GLY A 24 7.96 8.27 -8.28
N ILE A 25 6.66 8.05 -8.53
CA ILE A 25 6.12 6.78 -9.03
C ILE A 25 5.65 7.02 -10.47
N TYR A 26 6.41 6.52 -11.45
CA TYR A 26 6.24 6.90 -12.86
C TYR A 26 5.50 5.88 -13.72
N ASP A 27 5.53 4.60 -13.33
CA ASP A 27 5.11 3.49 -14.20
C ASP A 27 3.61 3.15 -14.07
N GLU A 28 2.84 3.97 -13.35
CA GLU A 28 1.45 3.68 -13.02
C GLU A 28 0.52 4.74 -13.62
N PRO A 29 -0.27 4.40 -14.64
CA PRO A 29 -1.18 5.35 -15.27
C PRO A 29 -2.41 5.61 -14.40
N ALA A 30 -2.82 6.88 -14.33
CA ALA A 30 -4.09 7.22 -13.70
C ALA A 30 -5.27 6.68 -14.51
N VAL A 31 -6.35 6.28 -13.83
CA VAL A 31 -7.60 5.79 -14.44
C VAL A 31 -8.11 6.76 -15.51
N GLN A 32 -8.00 8.06 -15.27
CA GLN A 32 -8.42 9.12 -16.18
C GLN A 32 -7.62 9.09 -17.48
N ASP A 33 -6.32 8.81 -17.44
CA ASP A 33 -5.47 8.74 -18.63
C ASP A 33 -5.79 7.50 -19.46
N VAL A 34 -6.06 6.37 -18.80
CA VAL A 34 -6.50 5.14 -19.46
C VAL A 34 -7.86 5.35 -20.16
N VAL A 35 -8.80 6.03 -19.51
CA VAL A 35 -10.10 6.39 -20.13
C VAL A 35 -9.91 7.34 -21.32
N ARG A 36 -9.05 8.38 -21.18
CA ARG A 36 -8.75 9.34 -22.26
C ARG A 36 -8.06 8.69 -23.46
N SER A 37 -7.28 7.62 -23.26
CA SER A 37 -6.65 6.86 -24.35
C SER A 37 -7.68 6.22 -25.31
N GLY A 38 -8.94 6.13 -24.88
CA GLY A 38 -10.07 5.75 -25.72
C GLY A 38 -10.46 4.28 -25.62
N ALA A 39 -10.05 3.59 -24.55
CA ALA A 39 -10.56 2.27 -24.20
C ALA A 39 -12.10 2.28 -24.10
N ASP A 40 -12.75 1.22 -24.57
CA ASP A 40 -14.21 1.08 -24.53
C ASP A 40 -14.71 0.63 -23.15
N ILE A 41 -13.90 -0.18 -22.46
CA ILE A 41 -14.11 -0.67 -21.09
C ILE A 41 -12.77 -0.60 -20.35
N VAL A 42 -12.78 -0.12 -19.11
CA VAL A 42 -11.65 -0.09 -18.18
C VAL A 42 -12.06 -0.80 -16.90
N THR A 43 -11.25 -1.73 -16.41
CA THR A 43 -11.48 -2.41 -15.13
C THR A 43 -10.33 -2.18 -14.15
N PHE A 44 -10.64 -2.15 -12.86
CA PHE A 44 -9.65 -2.08 -11.78
C PHE A 44 -10.24 -2.48 -10.42
N SER A 45 -9.35 -2.77 -9.46
CA SER A 45 -9.71 -3.10 -8.08
C SER A 45 -9.92 -1.86 -7.22
N GLY A 46 -10.86 -1.92 -6.27
CA GLY A 46 -11.13 -0.83 -5.34
C GLY A 46 -10.22 -0.77 -4.10
N ASP A 47 -9.56 -1.88 -3.74
CA ASP A 47 -8.75 -2.05 -2.53
C ASP A 47 -7.23 -1.92 -2.76
N LYS A 48 -6.83 -1.60 -3.99
CA LYS A 48 -5.44 -1.36 -4.35
C LYS A 48 -5.09 0.12 -4.19
N LEU A 49 -4.74 0.82 -5.28
CA LEU A 49 -4.33 2.23 -5.22
C LEU A 49 -5.51 3.19 -5.03
N LEU A 50 -6.73 2.74 -5.32
CA LEU A 50 -7.93 3.48 -4.94
C LEU A 50 -8.02 3.62 -3.40
N GLY A 51 -7.52 2.62 -2.65
CA GLY A 51 -7.52 2.64 -1.18
C GLY A 51 -8.91 2.55 -0.54
N GLY A 52 -9.88 2.00 -1.28
CA GLY A 52 -11.23 1.71 -0.81
C GLY A 52 -11.40 0.24 -0.38
N PRO A 53 -12.66 -0.24 -0.34
CA PRO A 53 -12.96 -1.64 -0.02
C PRO A 53 -12.69 -2.57 -1.21
N GLN A 54 -12.65 -3.88 -0.95
CA GLN A 54 -12.52 -4.90 -1.99
C GLN A 54 -13.73 -4.87 -2.93
N CYS A 55 -13.51 -4.47 -4.17
CA CYS A 55 -14.51 -4.50 -5.23
C CYS A 55 -13.85 -4.48 -6.62
N GLY A 56 -14.63 -4.85 -7.64
CA GLY A 56 -14.27 -4.63 -9.04
C GLY A 56 -15.04 -3.44 -9.60
N ILE A 57 -14.33 -2.50 -10.21
CA ILE A 57 -14.92 -1.31 -10.83
C ILE A 57 -14.81 -1.45 -12.34
N ILE A 58 -15.91 -1.16 -13.04
CA ILE A 58 -16.00 -1.20 -14.50
C ILE A 58 -16.44 0.18 -14.98
N LEU A 59 -15.56 0.87 -15.70
CA LEU A 59 -15.85 2.13 -16.39
C LEU A 59 -15.89 1.89 -17.89
N GLY A 60 -16.60 2.72 -18.65
CA GLY A 60 -16.60 2.61 -20.11
C GLY A 60 -17.79 3.26 -20.77
N LYS A 61 -17.96 2.95 -22.07
CA LYS A 61 -19.05 3.52 -22.87
C LYS A 61 -20.39 2.92 -22.44
N LYS A 62 -21.42 3.77 -22.36
CA LYS A 62 -22.79 3.42 -21.93
C LYS A 62 -23.31 2.12 -22.58
N LYS A 63 -23.16 1.97 -23.90
CA LYS A 63 -23.64 0.78 -24.64
C LYS A 63 -23.04 -0.55 -24.15
N PHE A 64 -21.82 -0.54 -23.62
CA PHE A 64 -21.18 -1.74 -23.09
C PHE A 64 -21.54 -1.97 -21.63
N ILE A 65 -21.58 -0.89 -20.82
CA ILE A 65 -22.00 -0.98 -19.41
C ILE A 65 -23.43 -1.52 -19.30
N GLN A 66 -24.36 -1.09 -20.17
CA GLN A 66 -25.72 -1.61 -20.20
C GLN A 66 -25.76 -3.12 -20.47
N LYS A 67 -24.95 -3.63 -21.41
CA LYS A 67 -24.84 -5.08 -21.66
C LYS A 67 -24.28 -5.84 -20.47
N VAL A 68 -23.32 -5.26 -19.75
CA VAL A 68 -22.79 -5.85 -18.50
C VAL A 68 -23.88 -5.88 -17.41
N GLN A 69 -24.71 -4.83 -17.33
CA GLN A 69 -25.80 -4.72 -16.35
C GLN A 69 -26.92 -5.73 -16.57
N GLU A 70 -27.19 -6.10 -17.81
CA GLU A 70 -28.20 -7.10 -18.19
C GLU A 70 -27.72 -8.54 -18.01
N ASN A 71 -26.41 -8.77 -17.79
CA ASN A 71 -25.86 -10.11 -17.67
C ASN A 71 -26.31 -10.78 -16.35
N PRO A 72 -26.91 -11.99 -16.37
CA PRO A 72 -27.34 -12.70 -15.17
C PRO A 72 -26.24 -12.92 -14.12
N LEU A 73 -24.98 -13.02 -14.55
CA LEU A 73 -23.83 -13.14 -13.65
C LEU A 73 -23.66 -11.94 -12.72
N LEU A 74 -24.14 -10.74 -13.11
CA LEU A 74 -24.05 -9.55 -12.27
C LEU A 74 -24.75 -9.75 -10.92
N ARG A 75 -25.82 -10.57 -10.88
CA ARG A 75 -26.53 -10.89 -9.64
C ARG A 75 -25.66 -11.70 -8.67
N ALA A 76 -24.78 -12.55 -9.19
CA ALA A 76 -23.88 -13.38 -8.40
C ALA A 76 -22.67 -12.57 -7.87
N VAL A 77 -22.17 -11.60 -8.64
CA VAL A 77 -21.02 -10.76 -8.27
C VAL A 77 -21.41 -9.38 -7.69
N ARG A 78 -22.68 -9.20 -7.31
CA ARG A 78 -23.18 -7.93 -6.78
C ARG A 78 -22.53 -7.63 -5.43
N VAL A 79 -21.92 -6.45 -5.32
CA VAL A 79 -21.33 -5.96 -4.08
C VAL A 79 -22.37 -5.81 -2.97
N ASP A 80 -21.94 -6.02 -1.72
CA ASP A 80 -22.77 -5.82 -0.55
C ASP A 80 -22.92 -4.33 -0.19
N LYS A 81 -23.83 -4.05 0.75
CA LYS A 81 -24.17 -2.68 1.17
C LYS A 81 -23.01 -1.97 1.87
N LEU A 82 -22.18 -2.69 2.64
CA LEU A 82 -21.05 -2.10 3.35
C LEU A 82 -19.95 -1.72 2.36
N THR A 83 -19.66 -2.58 1.39
CA THR A 83 -18.71 -2.27 0.30
C THR A 83 -19.18 -1.05 -0.49
N LEU A 84 -20.47 -0.94 -0.82
CA LEU A 84 -21.00 0.23 -1.53
C LEU A 84 -20.87 1.52 -0.72
N ALA A 85 -21.23 1.50 0.57
CA ALA A 85 -21.13 2.66 1.46
C ALA A 85 -19.67 3.10 1.69
N ALA A 86 -18.75 2.14 1.87
CA ALA A 86 -17.33 2.42 2.01
C ALA A 86 -16.75 2.98 0.71
N LEU A 87 -17.16 2.45 -0.45
CA LEU A 87 -16.71 2.94 -1.76
C LEU A 87 -17.19 4.37 -2.03
N GLU A 88 -18.43 4.70 -1.69
CA GLU A 88 -18.94 6.07 -1.75
C GLU A 88 -18.12 7.01 -0.86
N ALA A 89 -17.88 6.63 0.40
CA ALA A 89 -17.06 7.42 1.32
C ALA A 89 -15.62 7.60 0.82
N THR A 90 -15.04 6.59 0.18
CA THR A 90 -13.73 6.67 -0.48
C THR A 90 -13.76 7.68 -1.63
N PHE A 91 -14.73 7.59 -2.56
CA PHE A 91 -14.83 8.54 -3.68
C PHE A 91 -15.12 9.98 -3.24
N MET A 92 -15.88 10.17 -2.15
CA MET A 92 -16.11 11.50 -1.58
C MET A 92 -14.81 12.17 -1.09
N GLN A 93 -13.80 11.40 -0.67
CA GLN A 93 -12.49 11.95 -0.33
C GLN A 93 -11.73 12.41 -1.58
N TYR A 94 -11.86 11.70 -2.71
CA TYR A 94 -11.24 12.07 -3.98
C TYR A 94 -11.78 13.35 -4.63
N LEU A 95 -12.87 13.95 -4.10
CA LEU A 95 -13.31 15.28 -4.50
C LEU A 95 -12.29 16.37 -4.15
N ASP A 96 -11.41 16.10 -3.18
CA ASP A 96 -10.26 16.92 -2.80
C ASP A 96 -9.02 16.01 -2.79
N GLU A 97 -8.16 16.15 -3.79
CA GLU A 97 -6.96 15.32 -3.95
C GLU A 97 -6.01 15.41 -2.74
N GLU A 98 -5.86 16.59 -2.14
CA GLU A 98 -5.03 16.74 -0.94
C GLU A 98 -5.63 15.99 0.24
N ARG A 99 -6.95 16.05 0.41
CA ARG A 99 -7.65 15.30 1.44
C ARG A 99 -7.52 13.80 1.20
N ALA A 100 -7.68 13.33 -0.03
CA ALA A 100 -7.49 11.93 -0.39
C ALA A 100 -6.08 11.44 -0.01
N CYS A 101 -5.04 12.21 -0.35
CA CYS A 101 -3.66 11.90 0.02
C CYS A 101 -3.41 11.86 1.54
N LYS A 102 -4.16 12.65 2.32
CA LYS A 102 -4.03 12.70 3.78
C LYS A 102 -4.80 11.58 4.48
N GLU A 103 -6.03 11.32 4.05
CA GLU A 103 -7.00 10.48 4.76
C GLU A 103 -7.06 9.02 4.26
N ILE A 104 -6.83 8.77 2.96
CA ILE A 104 -6.82 7.41 2.41
C ILE A 104 -5.51 6.73 2.81
N PRO A 105 -5.53 5.64 3.61
CA PRO A 105 -4.30 5.07 4.18
C PRO A 105 -3.26 4.67 3.13
N THR A 106 -3.70 4.04 2.03
CA THR A 106 -2.80 3.63 0.94
C THR A 106 -2.11 4.83 0.30
N LEU A 107 -2.87 5.87 -0.06
CA LEU A 107 -2.29 7.09 -0.63
C LEU A 107 -1.38 7.78 0.37
N ASN A 108 -1.80 7.93 1.63
CA ASN A 108 -1.00 8.56 2.66
C ASN A 108 0.36 7.87 2.85
N MET A 109 0.40 6.53 2.83
CA MET A 109 1.66 5.78 2.91
C MET A 109 2.54 5.98 1.67
N LEU A 110 1.96 6.18 0.49
CA LEU A 110 2.70 6.36 -0.77
C LEU A 110 3.24 7.79 -0.92
N THR A 111 2.42 8.80 -0.62
CA THR A 111 2.68 10.22 -0.88
C THR A 111 3.34 10.95 0.28
N GLN A 112 3.55 10.28 1.42
CA GLN A 112 4.22 10.85 2.59
C GLN A 112 5.63 11.39 2.24
N PRO A 113 5.97 12.62 2.67
CA PRO A 113 7.32 13.15 2.50
C PRO A 113 8.37 12.24 3.13
N LEU A 114 9.47 12.00 2.42
CA LEU A 114 10.53 11.09 2.84
C LEU A 114 11.14 11.46 4.21
N GLU A 115 11.21 12.76 4.53
CA GLU A 115 11.71 13.22 5.84
C GLU A 115 10.79 12.82 7.00
N ASN A 116 9.47 12.69 6.76
CA ASN A 116 8.54 12.19 7.79
C ASN A 116 8.82 10.70 8.08
N ILE A 117 9.06 9.91 7.03
CA ILE A 117 9.44 8.49 7.16
C ILE A 117 10.77 8.36 7.90
N LYS A 118 11.76 9.19 7.55
CA LYS A 118 13.08 9.24 8.21
C LYS A 118 12.97 9.60 9.69
N ARG A 119 12.16 10.61 10.02
CA ARG A 119 11.91 11.03 11.41
C ARG A 119 11.26 9.90 12.22
N ARG A 120 10.30 9.18 11.64
CA ARG A 120 9.69 8.01 12.27
C ARG A 120 10.70 6.88 12.49
N ALA A 121 11.51 6.54 11.48
CA ALA A 121 12.57 5.54 11.60
C ALA A 121 13.58 5.89 12.71
N ARG A 122 13.99 7.17 12.80
CA ARG A 122 14.86 7.67 13.87
C ARG A 122 14.23 7.51 15.26
N ARG A 123 12.94 7.86 15.42
CA ARG A 123 12.21 7.69 16.69
C ARG A 123 12.18 6.22 17.13
N ILE A 124 11.88 5.30 16.21
CA ILE A 124 11.90 3.85 16.47
C ILE A 124 13.31 3.41 16.87
N SER A 125 14.33 3.76 16.08
CA SER A 125 15.73 3.39 16.36
C SER A 125 16.21 3.90 17.71
N SER A 126 15.94 5.16 18.06
CA SER A 126 16.32 5.73 19.35
C SER A 126 15.62 5.05 20.52
N ALA A 127 14.35 4.67 20.38
CA ALA A 127 13.62 3.96 21.42
C ALA A 127 14.14 2.53 21.61
N LEU A 128 14.41 1.82 20.52
CA LEU A 128 15.01 0.48 20.55
C LEU A 128 16.39 0.49 21.21
N LYS A 129 17.29 1.39 20.78
CA LYS A 129 18.64 1.50 21.36
C LYS A 129 18.64 1.69 22.88
N LYS A 130 17.64 2.41 23.41
CA LYS A 130 17.46 2.57 24.86
C LYS A 130 16.94 1.31 25.53
N GLY A 131 16.02 0.58 24.89
CA GLY A 131 15.34 -0.57 25.49
C GLY A 131 16.08 -1.91 25.40
N ILE A 132 16.96 -2.10 24.41
CA ILE A 132 17.58 -3.40 24.13
C ILE A 132 19.07 -3.49 24.48
N SER A 133 19.65 -2.48 25.12
CA SER A 133 21.11 -2.30 25.30
C SER A 133 21.92 -3.61 25.33
N GLY A 134 22.67 -3.87 24.25
CA GLY A 134 23.54 -5.06 24.11
C GLY A 134 22.92 -6.31 23.46
N LEU A 135 21.62 -6.31 23.13
CA LEU A 135 20.95 -7.47 22.51
C LEU A 135 21.01 -7.48 20.97
N ALA A 136 21.13 -6.30 20.34
CA ALA A 136 21.18 -6.16 18.88
C ALA A 136 21.81 -4.84 18.43
N ASP A 137 22.40 -4.83 17.24
CA ASP A 137 22.77 -3.61 16.53
C ASP A 137 21.54 -3.00 15.85
N VAL A 138 21.37 -1.69 16.00
CA VAL A 138 20.24 -0.95 15.41
C VAL A 138 20.72 0.25 14.60
N ALA A 139 20.30 0.34 13.35
CA ALA A 139 20.62 1.46 12.47
C ALA A 139 19.40 1.92 11.68
N VAL A 140 19.39 3.20 11.30
CA VAL A 140 18.46 3.72 10.29
C VAL A 140 19.20 3.71 8.96
N ILE A 141 18.66 3.04 7.96
CA ILE A 141 19.27 2.95 6.63
C ILE A 141 18.26 3.39 5.57
N SER A 142 18.76 4.00 4.49
CA SER A 142 17.96 4.22 3.28
C SER A 142 17.73 2.88 2.59
N ASP A 143 16.51 2.64 2.12
CA ASP A 143 16.17 1.44 1.35
C ASP A 143 15.13 1.82 0.29
N ARG A 144 14.69 0.84 -0.50
CA ARG A 144 13.56 0.99 -1.43
C ARG A 144 12.40 0.11 -0.98
N SER A 145 11.22 0.70 -0.93
CA SER A 145 9.95 0.01 -0.70
C SER A 145 9.33 -0.36 -2.05
N ARG A 146 8.42 -1.35 -2.03
CA ARG A 146 7.55 -1.70 -3.15
C ARG A 146 6.10 -1.64 -2.69
N ALA A 147 5.22 -1.08 -3.50
CA ALA A 147 3.81 -0.93 -3.18
C ALA A 147 3.03 -2.21 -3.52
N GLY A 148 3.40 -3.31 -2.85
CA GLY A 148 2.69 -4.60 -2.92
C GLY A 148 2.78 -5.33 -4.27
N GLY A 149 2.60 -6.65 -4.24
CA GLY A 149 2.73 -7.49 -5.44
C GLY A 149 1.55 -7.45 -6.42
N GLY A 150 0.44 -6.77 -6.09
CA GLY A 150 -0.81 -6.82 -6.86
C GLY A 150 -1.16 -5.54 -7.65
N SER A 151 -0.43 -4.44 -7.45
CA SER A 151 -0.78 -3.12 -8.00
C SER A 151 0.42 -2.44 -8.65
N LEU A 152 1.55 -2.35 -7.93
CA LEU A 152 2.78 -1.67 -8.33
C LEU A 152 4.00 -2.62 -8.18
N PRO A 153 4.05 -3.75 -8.91
CA PRO A 153 5.11 -4.74 -8.72
C PRO A 153 6.50 -4.22 -9.11
N GLU A 154 6.58 -3.23 -10.01
CA GLU A 154 7.83 -2.76 -10.61
C GLU A 154 8.33 -1.41 -10.05
N ALA A 155 7.50 -0.67 -9.30
CA ALA A 155 7.86 0.65 -8.80
C ALA A 155 8.58 0.59 -7.44
N ASP A 156 9.90 0.68 -7.48
CA ASP A 156 10.71 0.88 -6.28
C ASP A 156 10.75 2.37 -5.89
N PHE A 157 10.31 2.73 -4.68
CA PHE A 157 10.37 4.12 -4.20
C PHE A 157 11.21 4.27 -2.91
N PRO A 158 11.87 5.43 -2.70
CA PRO A 158 12.76 5.63 -1.55
C PRO A 158 12.06 5.50 -0.20
N THR A 159 12.70 4.88 0.78
CA THR A 159 12.21 4.81 2.16
C THR A 159 13.36 4.87 3.17
N PHE A 160 13.01 4.91 4.45
CA PHE A 160 13.93 4.66 5.55
C PHE A 160 13.41 3.49 6.38
N VAL A 161 14.28 2.50 6.58
CA VAL A 161 13.99 1.32 7.40
C VAL A 161 14.84 1.36 8.67
N VAL A 162 14.35 0.69 9.71
CA VAL A 162 15.14 0.36 10.90
C VAL A 162 15.70 -1.04 10.74
N SER A 163 17.02 -1.13 10.62
CA SER A 163 17.77 -2.38 10.55
C SER A 163 18.10 -2.85 11.95
N ILE A 164 17.83 -4.13 12.24
CA ILE A 164 18.05 -4.76 13.53
C ILE A 164 18.83 -6.07 13.32
N ARG A 165 20.01 -6.19 13.95
CA ARG A 165 20.85 -7.39 13.90
C ARG A 165 21.00 -7.99 15.30
N PRO A 166 20.26 -9.07 15.64
CA PRO A 166 20.35 -9.69 16.96
C PRO A 166 21.71 -10.35 17.19
N HIS A 167 22.27 -10.23 18.40
CA HIS A 167 23.56 -10.82 18.74
C HIS A 167 23.47 -12.30 19.14
N LYS A 168 22.36 -12.69 19.79
CA LYS A 168 22.22 -14.02 20.44
C LYS A 168 21.29 -14.98 19.71
N ILE A 169 20.32 -14.45 18.97
CA ILE A 169 19.31 -15.26 18.27
C ILE A 169 19.44 -15.05 16.77
N SER A 170 19.07 -16.05 15.97
CA SER A 170 19.05 -15.90 14.52
C SER A 170 17.94 -14.95 14.06
N LEU A 171 18.10 -14.37 12.87
CA LEU A 171 17.06 -13.51 12.26
C LEU A 171 15.73 -14.25 12.10
N ASN A 172 15.76 -15.52 11.68
CA ASN A 172 14.56 -16.34 11.58
C ASN A 172 13.90 -16.60 12.93
N ALA A 173 14.67 -16.73 14.00
CA ALA A 173 14.11 -16.87 15.35
C ALA A 173 13.45 -15.58 15.83
N LEU A 174 14.11 -14.43 15.61
CA LEU A 174 13.54 -13.11 15.93
C LEU A 174 12.25 -12.85 15.14
N GLU A 175 12.28 -13.09 13.84
CA GLU A 175 11.13 -12.93 12.94
C GLU A 175 9.95 -13.79 13.39
N ARG A 176 10.19 -15.07 13.71
CA ARG A 176 9.17 -15.96 14.25
C ARG A 176 8.64 -15.49 15.61
N LYS A 177 9.49 -15.01 16.52
CA LYS A 177 9.05 -14.44 17.80
C LYS A 177 8.14 -13.22 17.59
N LEU A 178 8.50 -12.34 16.65
CA LEU A 178 7.70 -11.16 16.29
C LEU A 178 6.34 -11.49 15.70
N ARG A 179 6.24 -12.55 14.87
CA ARG A 179 4.93 -13.03 14.38
C ARG A 179 4.01 -13.53 15.49
N ASN A 180 4.58 -13.92 16.64
CA ASN A 180 3.85 -14.46 17.78
C ASN A 180 3.67 -13.43 18.92
N THR A 181 4.03 -12.16 18.73
CA THR A 181 3.67 -11.10 19.69
C THR A 181 2.19 -10.73 19.55
N ASP A 182 1.65 -10.03 20.55
CA ASP A 182 0.33 -9.41 20.48
C ASP A 182 0.46 -7.87 20.54
N PRO A 183 0.21 -7.14 19.43
CA PRO A 183 -0.13 -7.65 18.10
C PRO A 183 1.07 -8.29 17.37
N PRO A 184 0.83 -9.13 16.34
CA PRO A 184 1.90 -9.65 15.50
C PRO A 184 2.65 -8.55 14.76
N VAL A 185 3.97 -8.66 14.71
CA VAL A 185 4.83 -7.75 13.94
C VAL A 185 5.41 -8.49 12.73
N ILE A 186 5.13 -7.98 11.53
CA ILE A 186 5.67 -8.50 10.27
C ILE A 186 6.77 -7.56 9.78
N ALA A 187 7.95 -8.10 9.54
CA ALA A 187 9.13 -7.37 9.05
C ALA A 187 9.80 -8.15 7.92
N ARG A 188 10.71 -7.51 7.19
CA ARG A 188 11.46 -8.13 6.10
C ARG A 188 12.82 -8.58 6.60
N ILE A 189 13.37 -9.67 6.07
CA ILE A 189 14.78 -10.03 6.25
C ILE A 189 15.51 -9.73 4.94
N LYS A 190 16.59 -8.93 5.01
CA LYS A 190 17.43 -8.56 3.87
C LYS A 190 18.81 -8.14 4.37
N ASP A 191 19.86 -8.46 3.62
CA ASP A 191 21.26 -8.07 3.91
C ASP A 191 21.68 -8.38 5.36
N ASP A 192 21.36 -9.61 5.80
CA ASP A 192 21.63 -10.14 7.14
C ASP A 192 21.11 -9.21 8.27
N ALA A 193 19.91 -8.65 8.08
CA ALA A 193 19.22 -7.87 9.09
C ALA A 193 17.70 -8.05 9.00
N LEU A 194 17.04 -7.83 10.13
CA LEU A 194 15.59 -7.63 10.17
C LEU A 194 15.32 -6.15 9.89
N LEU A 195 14.51 -5.87 8.88
CA LEU A 195 14.17 -4.53 8.42
C LEU A 195 12.70 -4.21 8.74
N VAL A 196 12.50 -3.14 9.50
CA VAL A 196 11.19 -2.55 9.74
C VAL A 196 11.05 -1.29 8.90
N ASP A 197 10.14 -1.32 7.92
CA ASP A 197 9.88 -0.17 7.05
C ASP A 197 9.01 0.87 7.75
N ALA A 198 9.56 2.08 7.95
CA ALA A 198 8.84 3.14 8.64
C ALA A 198 7.67 3.70 7.83
N ARG A 199 7.57 3.38 6.53
CA ARG A 199 6.48 3.86 5.67
C ARG A 199 5.12 3.31 6.06
N THR A 200 5.04 2.03 6.37
CA THR A 200 3.77 1.34 6.67
C THR A 200 3.38 1.40 8.15
N LEU A 201 4.15 2.15 8.96
CA LEU A 201 3.88 2.34 10.37
C LEU A 201 3.18 3.68 10.63
N ARG A 202 2.12 3.63 11.43
CA ARG A 202 1.47 4.84 11.96
C ARG A 202 2.20 5.31 13.20
N ASP A 203 2.23 6.62 13.44
CA ASP A 203 2.93 7.21 14.59
C ASP A 203 2.47 6.64 15.94
N ARG A 204 1.18 6.28 16.06
CA ARG A 204 0.59 5.65 17.25
C ARG A 204 1.09 4.22 17.51
N GLU A 205 1.56 3.52 16.49
CA GLU A 205 2.01 2.12 16.56
C GLU A 205 3.48 2.00 17.00
N VAL A 206 4.23 3.11 16.96
CA VAL A 206 5.67 3.12 17.28
C VAL A 206 5.96 2.55 18.66
N ARG A 207 5.17 2.90 19.68
CA ARG A 207 5.38 2.40 21.05
C ARG A 207 5.14 0.89 21.15
N THR A 208 4.04 0.42 20.57
CA THR A 208 3.68 -1.00 20.53
C THR A 208 4.76 -1.81 19.83
N LEU A 209 5.18 -1.39 18.64
CA LEU A 209 6.25 -2.00 17.88
C LEU A 209 7.55 -2.14 18.69
N VAL A 210 7.99 -1.06 19.34
CA VAL A 210 9.21 -1.04 20.15
C VAL A 210 9.12 -2.08 21.28
N ASN A 211 7.99 -2.15 21.98
CA ASN A 211 7.77 -3.11 23.04
C ASN A 211 7.81 -4.57 22.52
N CYS A 212 7.15 -4.84 21.41
CA CYS A 212 7.17 -6.17 20.77
C CYS A 212 8.60 -6.60 20.40
N ILE A 213 9.40 -5.68 19.84
CA ILE A 213 10.80 -5.97 19.46
C ILE A 213 11.66 -6.23 20.70
N ILE A 214 11.55 -5.41 21.75
CA ILE A 214 12.29 -5.62 23.00
C ILE A 214 11.95 -6.98 23.60
N SER A 215 10.66 -7.32 23.67
CA SER A 215 10.19 -8.61 24.19
C SER A 215 10.68 -9.79 23.34
N ALA A 216 10.74 -9.64 22.01
CA ALA A 216 11.19 -10.71 21.12
C ALA A 216 12.71 -10.92 21.15
N LEU A 217 13.48 -9.86 21.43
CA LEU A 217 14.94 -9.93 21.58
C LEU A 217 15.38 -10.47 22.95
N SER A 218 14.50 -10.35 23.95
CA SER A 218 14.68 -10.95 25.28
C SER A 218 14.49 -12.46 25.22
#